data_AF-A0A2D4IVQ1-F1
#
_entry.id   AF-A0A2D4IVQ1-F1
#
_cell.length_a   1.000
_cell.length_b   1.000
_cell.length_c   1.000
_cell.angle_alpha   90.00
_cell.angle_beta   90.00
_cell.angle_gamma   90.00
#
_symmetry.space_group_name_H-M   'P 1'
#
loop_
_entity.id
_entity.type
_entity.pdbx_description
1 polymer ?
#
loop_
_entity_poly.entity_id
_entity_poly.type
_entity_poly.pdbx_seq_one_letter_code
_entity_poly.pdbx_strand_id
1 'polypeptide(L)'
;AWMNGGKANKIKGIEILPNEWADHNPIQIIWKGRKKRKKRWTLNTQLIREKEYTNKFKVELNYFLKENNNGVTRKQNIWDTVKAVIRGITISYNAKRNREKYAQQNKLQQKIKELEIQLQSTPKDSRLQNQMTITQIELN
;
A
#
# COMPACT_ATOMS: atom_id res chain seq x y z
N ALA A 1 27.83 24.43 -13.58
CA ALA A 1 27.41 23.44 -12.57
C ALA A 1 25.94 23.69 -12.20
N TRP A 2 25.04 22.78 -12.56
CA TRP A 2 23.57 23.00 -12.59
C TRP A 2 22.83 22.60 -11.31
N MET A 3 23.49 22.59 -10.15
CA MET A 3 22.81 22.42 -8.86
C MET A 3 23.21 23.54 -7.89
N ASN A 4 22.24 24.41 -7.57
CA ASN A 4 22.36 25.41 -6.52
C ASN A 4 22.73 24.72 -5.19
N GLY A 5 23.95 24.97 -4.70
CA GLY A 5 24.56 24.31 -3.53
C GLY A 5 23.74 24.36 -2.24
N GLY A 6 22.80 25.30 -2.11
CA GLY A 6 21.88 25.39 -0.96
C GLY A 6 20.85 24.26 -0.84
N LYS A 7 20.64 23.44 -1.89
CA LYS A 7 19.72 22.29 -1.87
C LYS A 7 20.41 20.95 -1.59
N ALA A 8 21.71 20.83 -1.87
CA ALA A 8 22.49 19.60 -1.67
C ALA A 8 22.53 19.17 -0.18
N ASN A 9 22.66 20.14 0.74
CA ASN A 9 22.70 19.90 2.19
C ASN A 9 21.42 19.30 2.79
N LYS A 10 20.34 19.16 2.00
CA LYS A 10 19.08 18.56 2.45
C LYS A 10 18.92 17.09 2.02
N ILE A 11 19.83 16.57 1.21
CA ILE A 11 19.85 15.16 0.82
C ILE A 11 20.41 14.34 1.99
N LYS A 12 19.76 13.22 2.31
CA LYS A 12 20.16 12.27 3.35
C LYS A 12 20.97 11.10 2.76
N GLY A 13 20.60 10.64 1.57
CA GLY A 13 21.26 9.51 0.91
C GLY A 13 20.76 9.35 -0.52
N ILE A 14 21.54 8.63 -1.32
CA ILE A 14 21.21 8.25 -2.70
C ILE A 14 21.52 6.76 -2.82
N GLU A 15 20.59 5.98 -3.34
CA GLU A 15 20.72 4.53 -3.52
C GLU A 15 20.31 4.16 -4.95
N ILE A 16 21.04 3.23 -5.58
CA ILE A 16 20.66 2.65 -6.86
C ILE A 16 19.87 1.38 -6.56
N LEU A 17 18.62 1.34 -7.00
CA LEU A 17 17.71 0.22 -6.76
C LEU A 17 17.82 -0.81 -7.90
N PRO A 18 17.46 -2.08 -7.64
CA PRO A 18 17.35 -3.12 -8.67
C PRO A 18 16.38 -2.72 -9.78
N ASN A 19 16.63 -3.24 -10.97
CA ASN A 19 15.82 -2.92 -12.13
C ASN A 19 14.53 -3.75 -12.16
N GLU A 20 13.39 -3.08 -11.98
CA GLU A 20 12.07 -3.72 -11.98
C GLU A 20 11.31 -3.56 -13.31
N TRP A 21 11.76 -2.67 -14.22
CA TRP A 21 10.99 -2.33 -15.44
C TRP A 21 11.87 -1.87 -16.61
N ALA A 22 12.80 -0.94 -16.42
CA ALA A 22 13.52 -0.30 -17.53
C ALA A 22 14.77 -1.08 -17.96
N ASP A 23 15.57 -0.52 -18.86
CA ASP A 23 16.97 -0.90 -19.11
C ASP A 23 17.95 -0.22 -18.12
N HIS A 24 17.46 0.76 -17.35
CA HIS A 24 18.21 1.51 -16.37
C HIS A 24 17.76 1.26 -14.93
N ASN A 25 18.73 1.17 -14.02
CA ASN A 25 18.48 1.02 -12.59
C ASN A 25 17.91 2.33 -11.99
N PRO A 26 16.79 2.28 -11.24
CA PRO A 26 16.23 3.47 -10.62
C PRO A 26 17.17 4.06 -9.56
N ILE A 27 17.29 5.39 -9.52
CA ILE A 27 18.05 6.11 -8.48
C ILE A 27 17.08 6.68 -7.44
N GLN A 28 17.13 6.17 -6.22
CA GLN A 28 16.36 6.66 -5.09
C GLN A 28 17.11 7.76 -4.34
N ILE A 29 16.47 8.91 -4.13
CA ILE A 29 17.03 10.03 -3.36
C ILE A 29 16.24 10.20 -2.07
N ILE A 30 16.90 10.03 -0.93
CA ILE A 30 16.31 10.23 0.41
C ILE A 30 16.55 11.68 0.83
N TRP A 31 15.49 12.44 1.09
CA TRP A 31 15.56 13.86 1.47
C TRP A 31 15.21 14.06 2.96
N LYS A 32 16.02 14.82 3.71
CA LYS A 32 15.74 15.34 5.07
C LYS A 32 14.61 16.41 5.15
N GLY A 33 13.62 16.35 4.26
CA GLY A 33 12.61 17.40 4.06
C GLY A 33 11.74 17.70 5.29
N ARG A 34 10.88 18.72 5.19
CA ARG A 34 9.92 19.05 6.26
C ARG A 34 8.89 17.93 6.43
N LYS A 35 8.44 17.69 7.67
CA LYS A 35 7.38 16.70 7.97
C LYS A 35 6.14 16.99 7.12
N LYS A 36 5.65 15.98 6.39
CA LYS A 36 4.39 16.08 5.64
C LYS A 36 3.25 16.41 6.61
N ARG A 37 2.36 17.33 6.24
CA ARG A 37 1.16 17.62 7.03
C ARG A 37 0.29 16.36 7.11
N LYS A 38 -0.28 16.09 8.28
CA LYS A 38 -1.24 15.00 8.46
C LYS A 38 -2.44 15.26 7.55
N LYS A 39 -2.69 14.37 6.59
CA LYS A 39 -3.88 14.46 5.74
C LYS A 39 -5.11 14.13 6.58
N ARG A 40 -6.23 14.82 6.30
CA ARG A 40 -7.52 14.44 6.85
C ARG A 40 -7.91 13.08 6.28
N TRP A 41 -8.48 12.21 7.11
CA TRP A 41 -8.98 10.93 6.63
C TRP A 41 -10.14 11.15 5.65
N THR A 42 -10.10 10.42 4.55
CA THR A 42 -11.15 10.41 3.51
C THR A 42 -11.50 8.96 3.19
N LEU A 43 -12.78 8.68 3.04
CA LEU A 43 -13.27 7.37 2.62
C LEU A 43 -12.82 7.09 1.17
N ASN A 44 -12.20 5.95 0.92
CA ASN A 44 -11.97 5.47 -0.44
C ASN A 44 -13.30 4.96 -1.02
N THR A 45 -13.85 5.68 -1.99
CA THR A 45 -15.14 5.36 -2.61
C THR A 45 -15.12 4.08 -3.44
N GLN A 46 -13.95 3.62 -3.88
CA GLN A 46 -13.81 2.35 -4.60
C GLN A 46 -14.21 1.15 -3.73
N LEU A 47 -13.96 1.21 -2.41
CA LEU A 47 -14.33 0.14 -1.49
C LEU A 47 -15.83 -0.11 -1.46
N ILE A 48 -16.63 0.94 -1.66
CA ILE A 48 -18.10 0.82 -1.67
C ILE A 48 -18.58 -0.02 -2.86
N ARG A 49 -17.76 -0.15 -3.92
CA ARG A 49 -18.05 -1.01 -5.07
C ARG A 49 -17.64 -2.47 -4.83
N GLU A 50 -16.79 -2.73 -3.83
CA GLU A 50 -16.31 -4.07 -3.52
C GLU A 50 -17.40 -4.85 -2.75
N LYS A 51 -17.77 -6.03 -3.27
CA LYS A 51 -18.80 -6.87 -2.66
C LYS A 51 -18.41 -7.36 -1.26
N GLU A 52 -17.16 -7.75 -1.07
CA GLU A 52 -16.64 -8.23 0.21
C GLU A 52 -16.75 -7.14 1.29
N TYR A 53 -16.26 -5.94 1.00
CA TYR A 53 -16.39 -4.79 1.89
C TYR A 53 -17.85 -4.49 2.21
N THR A 54 -18.70 -4.42 1.19
CA THR A 54 -20.13 -4.10 1.35
C THR A 54 -20.85 -5.14 2.20
N ASN A 55 -20.53 -6.42 2.03
CA ASN A 55 -21.11 -7.50 2.83
C ASN A 55 -20.67 -7.41 4.30
N LYS A 56 -19.36 -7.27 4.55
CA LYS A 56 -18.82 -7.10 5.90
C LYS A 56 -19.44 -5.88 6.59
N PHE A 57 -19.50 -4.77 5.88
CA PHE A 57 -20.10 -3.53 6.35
C PHE A 57 -21.56 -3.72 6.79
N LYS A 58 -22.38 -4.38 5.96
CA LYS A 58 -23.79 -4.67 6.27
C LYS A 58 -23.94 -5.53 7.52
N VAL A 59 -23.15 -6.59 7.64
CA VAL A 59 -23.20 -7.51 8.80
C VAL A 59 -22.87 -6.77 10.09
N GLU A 60 -21.76 -6.04 10.12
CA GLU A 60 -21.31 -5.31 11.31
C GLU A 60 -22.27 -4.18 11.69
N LEU A 61 -22.80 -3.45 10.71
CA LEU A 61 -23.74 -2.36 10.97
C LEU A 61 -25.09 -2.89 11.48
N ASN A 62 -25.60 -3.99 10.90
CA ASN A 62 -26.83 -4.62 11.36
C ASN A 62 -26.70 -5.13 12.79
N TYR A 63 -25.56 -5.76 13.11
CA TYR A 63 -25.25 -6.19 14.47
C TYR A 63 -25.24 -5.00 15.43
N PHE A 64 -24.52 -3.91 15.09
CA PHE A 64 -24.48 -2.71 15.92
C PHE A 64 -25.87 -2.12 16.18
N LEU A 65 -26.69 -1.97 15.12
CA LEU A 65 -28.01 -1.38 15.24
C LEU A 65 -28.96 -2.25 16.06
N LYS A 66 -28.88 -3.58 15.93
CA LYS A 66 -29.69 -4.51 16.72
C LYS A 66 -29.43 -4.36 18.22
N GLU A 67 -28.17 -4.24 18.62
CA GLU A 67 -27.78 -4.17 20.04
C GLU A 67 -28.04 -2.79 20.66
N ASN A 68 -27.90 -1.71 19.88
CA ASN A 68 -27.90 -0.34 20.43
C ASN A 68 -29.23 0.41 20.25
N ASN A 69 -30.14 -0.09 19.41
CA ASN A 69 -31.45 0.53 19.17
C ASN A 69 -32.53 0.02 20.16
N ASN A 70 -32.22 0.08 21.46
CA ASN A 70 -33.07 -0.41 22.55
C ASN A 70 -34.00 0.68 23.14
N GLY A 71 -34.10 1.84 22.50
CA GLY A 71 -34.92 2.97 22.95
C GLY A 71 -34.36 3.78 24.14
N VAL A 72 -33.37 3.24 24.86
CA VAL A 72 -32.71 3.90 26.00
C VAL A 72 -31.69 4.94 25.52
N THR A 73 -30.96 4.61 24.46
CA THR A 73 -29.91 5.49 23.92
C THR A 73 -30.50 6.58 23.03
N ARG A 74 -30.08 7.84 23.26
CA ARG A 74 -30.47 8.98 22.40
C ARG A 74 -30.05 8.72 20.95
N LYS A 75 -30.95 9.01 19.99
CA LYS A 75 -30.70 8.84 18.55
C LYS A 75 -29.42 9.52 18.06
N GLN A 76 -29.08 10.69 18.62
CA GLN A 76 -27.84 11.40 18.31
C GLN A 76 -26.59 10.58 18.66
N ASN A 77 -26.58 9.98 19.85
CA ASN A 77 -25.47 9.14 20.30
C ASN A 77 -25.34 7.89 19.43
N ILE A 78 -26.48 7.28 19.04
CA ILE A 78 -26.48 6.15 18.11
C ILE A 78 -25.83 6.58 16.79
N TRP A 79 -26.20 7.73 16.22
CA TRP A 79 -25.63 8.23 14.97
C TRP A 79 -24.13 8.53 15.07
N ASP A 80 -23.68 9.16 16.15
CA ASP A 80 -22.26 9.44 16.37
C ASP A 80 -21.43 8.16 16.51
N THR A 81 -21.96 7.15 17.21
CA THR A 81 -21.31 5.84 17.34
C THR A 81 -21.31 5.08 16.02
N VAL A 82 -22.42 5.06 15.26
CA VAL A 82 -22.46 4.47 13.91
C VAL A 82 -21.36 5.06 13.04
N LYS A 83 -21.20 6.38 13.01
CA LYS A 83 -20.14 7.03 12.24
C LYS A 83 -18.74 6.59 12.68
N ALA A 84 -18.51 6.37 13.98
CA ALA A 84 -17.24 5.86 14.49
C ALA A 84 -16.99 4.40 14.07
N VAL A 85 -18.00 3.55 14.20
CA VAL A 85 -17.98 2.13 13.80
C VAL A 85 -17.68 2.00 12.30
N ILE A 86 -18.40 2.75 11.46
CA ILE A 86 -18.17 2.78 10.00
C ILE A 86 -16.71 3.10 9.68
N ARG A 87 -16.16 4.17 10.29
CA ARG A 87 -14.75 4.54 10.08
C ARG A 87 -13.79 3.45 10.54
N GLY A 88 -14.04 2.85 11.70
CA GLY A 88 -13.23 1.75 12.23
C GLY A 88 -13.17 0.55 11.28
N ILE A 89 -14.34 0.14 10.76
CA ILE A 89 -14.45 -0.96 9.79
C ILE A 89 -13.68 -0.63 8.52
N THR A 90 -13.88 0.56 7.93
CA THR A 90 -13.18 0.97 6.71
C THR A 90 -11.66 1.03 6.91
N ILE A 91 -11.19 1.59 8.02
CA ILE A 91 -9.75 1.69 8.32
C ILE A 91 -9.15 0.30 8.48
N SER A 92 -9.81 -0.58 9.24
CA SER A 92 -9.36 -1.96 9.46
C SER A 92 -9.31 -2.76 8.14
N TYR A 93 -10.36 -2.65 7.32
CA TYR A 93 -10.41 -3.31 6.01
C TYR A 93 -9.28 -2.82 5.09
N ASN A 94 -9.08 -1.50 4.96
CA ASN A 94 -7.97 -0.94 4.19
C ASN A 94 -6.60 -1.38 4.73
N ALA A 95 -6.42 -1.40 6.05
CA ALA A 95 -5.16 -1.80 6.66
C ALA A 95 -4.82 -3.26 6.33
N LYS A 96 -5.80 -4.16 6.41
CA LYS A 96 -5.66 -5.56 5.99
C LYS A 96 -5.30 -5.67 4.50
N ARG A 97 -6.11 -5.05 3.63
CA ARG A 97 -5.91 -5.06 2.17
C ARG A 97 -4.54 -4.52 1.77
N ASN A 98 -4.12 -3.42 2.37
CA ASN A 98 -2.80 -2.85 2.11
C ASN A 98 -1.69 -3.79 2.56
N ARG A 99 -1.81 -4.40 3.75
CA ARG A 99 -0.83 -5.36 4.24
C ARG A 99 -0.68 -6.56 3.29
N GLU A 100 -1.79 -7.10 2.79
CA GLU A 100 -1.79 -8.21 1.84
C GLU A 100 -1.15 -7.81 0.51
N LYS A 101 -1.52 -6.63 -0.03
CA LYS A 101 -0.92 -6.10 -1.26
C LYS A 101 0.58 -5.89 -1.11
N TYR A 102 1.03 -5.26 -0.01
CA TYR A 102 2.45 -5.04 0.26
C TYR A 102 3.21 -6.36 0.44
N ALA A 103 2.62 -7.35 1.11
CA ALA A 103 3.24 -8.66 1.27
C ALA A 103 3.46 -9.35 -0.09
N GLN A 104 2.46 -9.30 -0.98
CA GLN A 104 2.56 -9.85 -2.32
C GLN A 104 3.63 -9.12 -3.17
N GLN A 105 3.63 -7.78 -3.14
CA GLN A 105 4.63 -6.98 -3.85
C GLN A 105 6.05 -7.26 -3.36
N ASN A 106 6.27 -7.25 -2.04
CA ASN A 106 7.57 -7.55 -1.45
C ASN A 106 8.06 -8.95 -1.84
N LYS A 107 7.15 -9.95 -1.89
CA LYS A 107 7.49 -11.30 -2.31
C LYS A 107 7.98 -11.34 -3.76
N LEU A 108 7.30 -10.65 -4.66
CA LEU A 108 7.70 -10.55 -6.07
C LEU A 108 9.02 -9.80 -6.25
N GLN A 109 9.21 -8.68 -5.54
CA GLN A 109 10.48 -7.92 -5.56
C GLN A 109 11.66 -8.75 -5.04
N GLN A 110 11.46 -9.48 -3.93
CA GLN A 110 12.48 -10.39 -3.41
C GLN A 110 12.84 -11.47 -4.45
N LYS A 111 11.83 -12.01 -5.14
CA LYS A 111 12.03 -13.02 -6.19
C LYS A 111 12.82 -12.47 -7.38
N ILE A 112 12.51 -11.25 -7.83
CA ILE A 112 13.29 -10.55 -8.87
C ILE A 112 14.74 -10.40 -8.44
N LYS A 113 14.98 -9.93 -7.21
CA LYS A 113 16.35 -9.76 -6.68
C LYS A 113 17.14 -11.07 -6.67
N GLU A 114 16.52 -12.18 -6.28
CA GLU A 114 17.15 -13.50 -6.29
C GLU A 114 17.49 -13.97 -7.71
N LEU A 115 16.56 -13.79 -8.66
CA LEU A 115 16.76 -14.14 -10.06
C LEU A 115 17.88 -13.30 -10.70
N GLU A 116 18.00 -12.02 -10.31
CA GLU A 116 19.04 -11.13 -10.81
C GLU A 116 20.43 -11.60 -10.37
N ILE A 117 20.59 -11.97 -9.09
CA ILE A 117 21.84 -12.53 -8.55
C ILE A 117 22.21 -13.83 -9.28
N GLN A 118 21.24 -14.69 -9.57
CA GLN A 118 21.48 -15.92 -10.30
C GLN A 118 21.92 -15.63 -11.75
N LEU A 119 21.22 -14.72 -12.44
CA LEU A 119 21.56 -14.31 -13.81
C LEU A 119 22.93 -13.62 -13.91
N GLN A 120 23.37 -12.90 -12.87
CA GLN A 120 24.74 -12.36 -12.82
C GLN A 120 25.80 -13.48 -12.88
N SER A 121 25.49 -14.65 -12.30
CA SER A 121 26.40 -15.80 -12.29
C SER A 121 26.24 -16.69 -13.54
N THR A 122 25.03 -16.78 -14.10
CA THR A 122 24.71 -17.58 -15.29
C THR A 122 23.94 -16.76 -16.35
N PRO A 123 24.60 -15.82 -17.05
CA PRO A 123 23.91 -14.81 -17.88
C PRO A 123 23.13 -15.36 -19.07
N LYS A 124 23.46 -16.57 -19.55
CA LYS A 124 22.86 -17.21 -20.73
C LYS A 124 21.76 -18.22 -20.39
N ASP A 125 21.36 -18.34 -19.13
CA ASP A 125 20.28 -19.25 -18.74
C ASP A 125 18.91 -18.68 -19.16
N SER A 126 18.39 -19.19 -20.28
CA SER A 126 17.10 -18.77 -20.84
C SER A 126 15.92 -19.07 -19.92
N ARG A 127 16.02 -20.08 -19.04
CA ARG A 127 14.95 -20.40 -18.09
C ARG A 127 14.85 -19.32 -17.01
N LEU A 128 15.98 -18.89 -16.46
CA LEU A 128 16.02 -17.83 -15.46
C LEU A 128 15.58 -16.47 -16.04
N GLN A 129 15.97 -16.17 -17.28
CA GLN A 129 15.51 -14.97 -17.98
C GLN A 129 13.99 -14.97 -18.18
N ASN A 130 13.41 -16.09 -18.63
CA ASN A 130 11.96 -16.20 -18.79
C ASN A 130 11.22 -16.05 -17.45
N GLN A 131 11.74 -16.67 -16.39
CA GLN A 131 11.16 -16.54 -15.04
C GLN A 131 11.24 -15.10 -14.52
N MET A 132 12.33 -14.39 -14.80
CA MET A 132 12.48 -12.97 -14.48
C MET A 132 11.40 -12.14 -15.17
N THR A 133 11.26 -12.29 -16.49
CA THR A 133 10.27 -11.55 -17.28
C THR A 133 8.85 -11.79 -16.80
N ILE A 134 8.48 -13.04 -16.51
CA ILE A 134 7.15 -13.38 -15.97
C ILE A 134 6.93 -12.69 -14.62
N THR A 135 7.92 -12.75 -13.72
CA THR A 135 7.81 -12.18 -12.38
C THR A 135 7.73 -10.65 -12.41
N GLN A 136 8.42 -10.00 -13.35
CA GLN A 136 8.32 -8.56 -13.61
C GLN A 136 6.94 -8.18 -14.17
N ILE A 137 6.37 -8.99 -15.07
CA ILE A 137 5.00 -8.79 -15.56
C ILE A 137 3.99 -8.93 -14.41
N GLU A 138 4.15 -9.91 -13.53
CA GLU A 138 3.27 -10.12 -12.37
C GLU A 138 3.35 -9.01 -11.32
N LEU A 139 4.49 -8.32 -11.21
CA LEU A 139 4.66 -7.21 -10.26
C LEU A 139 3.92 -5.94 -10.72
N ASN A 140 3.76 -5.75 -12.03
CA ASN A 140 3.18 -4.58 -12.67
C ASN A 140 1.65 -4.65 -12.76
#